data_AF-A0A553AMS1-F1
#
_entry.id   AF-A0A553AMS1-F1
#
_cell.length_a   1.000
_cell.length_b   1.000
_cell.length_c   1.000
_cell.angle_alpha   90.00
_cell.angle_beta   90.00
_cell.angle_gamma   90.00
#
_symmetry.space_group_name_H-M   'P 1'
#
loop_
_entity.id
_entity.type
_entity.pdbx_description
1 polymer ?
#
loop_
_entity_poly.entity_id
_entity_poly.type
_entity_poly.pdbx_seq_one_letter_code
_entity_poly.pdbx_strand_id
1 'polypeptide(L)'
;MVKLTYIAADGGRTEIQAEAGDNVMHAAIAHDVDGIVGECGGSMMCATCHCYVDDEWAARTGERHDGEDDMLECAASELRPTSRLSCQIKLTDDLDGLVIHLPEAQI
;
A
#
# COMPACT_ATOMS: atom_id res chain seq x y z
N MET A 1 -2.39 -8.02 16.06
CA MET A 1 -1.15 -7.45 15.50
C MET A 1 -0.81 -8.29 14.29
N VAL A 2 -0.68 -7.63 13.15
CA VAL A 2 -0.45 -8.21 11.82
C VAL A 2 0.94 -7.76 11.39
N LYS A 3 1.80 -8.67 10.95
CA LYS A 3 3.11 -8.33 10.40
C LYS A 3 2.95 -7.80 8.98
N LEU A 4 3.64 -6.69 8.66
CA LEU A 4 3.77 -6.18 7.29
C LEU A 4 5.24 -5.98 6.96
N THR A 5 5.58 -6.18 5.70
CA THR A 5 6.90 -5.88 5.14
C THR A 5 6.75 -4.95 3.95
N TYR A 6 7.38 -3.78 4.04
CA TYR A 6 7.52 -2.86 2.91
C TYR A 6 8.87 -3.06 2.25
N ILE A 7 8.87 -3.15 0.93
CA ILE A 7 10.08 -3.29 0.11
C ILE A 7 10.19 -2.05 -0.76
N ALA A 8 11.19 -1.20 -0.47
CA ALA A 8 11.50 -0.03 -1.27
C ALA A 8 12.05 -0.43 -2.65
N ALA A 9 12.00 0.50 -3.61
CA ALA A 9 12.45 0.24 -4.98
C ALA A 9 13.94 -0.14 -5.08
N ASP A 10 14.77 0.27 -4.12
CA ASP A 10 16.19 -0.11 -4.01
C ASP A 10 16.42 -1.47 -3.32
N GLY A 11 15.34 -2.14 -2.91
CA GLY A 11 15.35 -3.42 -2.19
C GLY A 11 15.44 -3.30 -0.67
N GLY A 12 15.49 -2.09 -0.11
CA GLY A 12 15.40 -1.85 1.33
C GLY A 12 14.12 -2.44 1.92
N ARG A 13 14.22 -3.07 3.09
CA ARG A 13 13.09 -3.75 3.75
C ARG A 13 12.79 -3.14 5.11
N THR A 14 11.52 -2.80 5.32
CA THR A 14 11.02 -2.31 6.61
C THR A 14 9.89 -3.21 7.09
N GLU A 15 10.11 -3.88 8.21
CA GLU A 15 9.10 -4.74 8.84
C GLU A 15 8.44 -4.03 10.01
N ILE A 16 7.10 -4.09 10.07
CA ILE A 16 6.32 -3.47 11.14
C ILE A 16 5.26 -4.44 11.68
N GLN A 17 4.62 -4.05 12.78
CA GLN A 17 3.46 -4.71 13.35
C GLN A 17 2.35 -3.67 13.49
N ALA A 18 1.20 -3.93 12.87
CA ALA A 18 0.05 -3.02 12.89
C ALA A 18 -1.21 -3.72 13.43
N GLU A 19 -2.24 -2.95 13.79
CA GLU A 19 -3.49 -3.52 14.27
C GLU A 19 -4.39 -3.94 13.11
N ALA A 20 -5.09 -5.06 13.27
CA ALA A 20 -6.18 -5.40 12.36
C ALA A 20 -7.26 -4.32 12.48
N GLY A 21 -7.74 -3.80 11.36
CA GLY A 21 -8.63 -2.64 11.31
C GLY A 21 -7.98 -1.39 10.71
N ASP A 22 -6.65 -1.24 10.84
CA ASP A 22 -5.89 -0.22 10.14
C ASP A 22 -5.91 -0.45 8.62
N ASN A 23 -5.34 0.48 7.85
CA ASN A 23 -5.01 0.24 6.44
C ASN A 23 -3.50 0.29 6.23
N VAL A 24 -3.04 -0.30 5.12
CA VAL A 24 -1.60 -0.39 4.79
C VAL A 24 -0.93 0.98 4.79
N MET A 25 -1.58 2.02 4.24
CA MET A 25 -1.01 3.37 4.21
C MET A 25 -0.82 3.97 5.61
N HIS A 26 -1.85 3.90 6.48
CA HIS A 26 -1.75 4.43 7.85
C HIS A 26 -0.72 3.67 8.67
N ALA A 27 -0.62 2.35 8.49
CA ALA A 27 0.41 1.54 9.14
C ALA A 27 1.82 1.96 8.68
N ALA A 28 2.02 2.27 7.39
CA ALA A 28 3.28 2.79 6.89
C ALA A 28 3.64 4.15 7.53
N ILE A 29 2.70 5.10 7.53
CA ILE A 29 2.94 6.46 8.08
C ILE A 29 3.19 6.41 9.59
N ALA A 30 2.42 5.63 10.35
CA ALA A 30 2.56 5.54 11.80
C ALA A 30 3.91 4.93 12.25
N HIS A 31 4.60 4.25 11.34
CA HIS A 31 5.89 3.61 11.57
C HIS A 31 7.04 4.25 10.77
N ASP A 32 6.83 5.47 10.25
CA ASP A 32 7.83 6.24 9.50
C ASP A 32 8.44 5.44 8.31
N VAL A 33 7.61 4.67 7.60
CA VAL A 33 8.02 3.96 6.39
C VAL A 33 8.14 4.96 5.24
N ASP A 34 9.37 5.13 4.73
CA ASP A 34 9.63 5.93 3.54
C ASP A 34 8.92 5.36 2.29
N GLY A 35 8.59 6.23 1.33
CA GLY A 35 8.02 5.82 0.03
C GLY A 35 6.49 5.79 -0.03
N ILE A 36 5.80 6.18 1.05
CA ILE A 36 4.36 6.47 1.08
C ILE A 36 4.16 7.89 1.61
N VAL A 37 3.40 8.71 0.89
CA VAL A 37 3.11 10.11 1.29
C VAL A 37 1.71 10.23 1.88
N GLY A 38 0.69 9.65 1.22
CA GLY A 38 -0.68 9.63 1.74
C GLY A 38 -1.34 11.01 1.87
N GLU A 39 -1.13 11.90 0.89
CA GLU A 39 -1.49 13.33 0.96
C GLU A 39 -2.97 13.61 1.32
N CYS A 40 -3.91 12.82 0.79
CA CYS A 40 -5.35 13.00 1.07
C CYS A 40 -5.84 12.32 2.37
N GLY A 41 -4.93 11.77 3.18
CA GLY A 41 -5.28 11.09 4.44
C GLY A 41 -6.13 9.84 4.26
N GLY A 42 -6.06 9.18 3.10
CA GLY A 42 -6.79 7.94 2.82
C GLY A 42 -8.21 8.12 2.24
N SER A 43 -8.54 9.31 1.76
CA SER A 43 -9.86 9.62 1.19
C SER A 43 -10.06 9.14 -0.27
N MET A 44 -9.09 8.41 -0.86
CA MET A 44 -9.08 8.04 -2.29
C MET A 44 -9.18 9.26 -3.22
N MET A 45 -8.53 10.37 -2.87
CA MET A 45 -8.54 11.63 -3.64
C MET A 45 -7.15 12.02 -4.17
N CYS A 46 -6.16 11.16 -4.00
CA CYS A 46 -4.80 11.32 -4.53
C CYS A 46 -4.23 9.95 -4.89
N ALA A 47 -3.08 9.93 -5.59
CA ALA A 47 -2.36 8.71 -5.93
C ALA A 47 -1.11 8.44 -5.07
N THR A 48 -0.82 9.30 -4.07
CA THR A 48 0.47 9.33 -3.36
C THR A 48 0.65 8.27 -2.26
N CYS A 49 -0.21 7.25 -2.27
CA CYS A 49 -0.09 6.03 -1.47
C CYS A 49 -0.06 4.78 -2.36
N HIS A 50 0.27 4.96 -3.64
CA HIS A 50 0.39 3.90 -4.61
C HIS A 50 1.42 2.86 -4.15
N CYS A 51 1.06 1.59 -4.20
CA CYS A 51 1.96 0.48 -3.93
C CYS A 51 1.69 -0.67 -4.91
N TYR A 52 2.58 -1.66 -4.94
CA TYR A 52 2.34 -2.94 -5.60
C TYR A 52 2.19 -4.02 -4.53
N VAL A 53 1.05 -4.70 -4.53
CA VAL A 53 0.87 -5.87 -3.66
C VAL A 53 1.71 -7.02 -4.23
N ASP A 54 2.42 -7.74 -3.38
CA ASP A 54 3.12 -8.94 -3.80
C ASP A 54 2.13 -9.99 -4.35
N ASP A 55 2.50 -10.70 -5.42
CA ASP A 55 1.60 -11.61 -6.15
C ASP A 55 0.98 -12.69 -5.23
N GLU A 56 1.74 -13.16 -4.23
CA GLU A 56 1.27 -14.16 -3.27
C GLU A 56 0.10 -13.64 -2.40
N TRP A 57 -0.04 -12.32 -2.30
CA TRP A 57 -1.01 -11.64 -1.43
C TRP A 57 -2.15 -10.99 -2.20
N ALA A 58 -2.02 -10.79 -3.51
CA ALA A 58 -2.99 -10.05 -4.34
C ALA A 58 -4.43 -10.55 -4.15
N ALA A 59 -4.64 -11.87 -4.11
CA ALA A 59 -5.96 -12.46 -3.91
C ALA A 59 -6.58 -12.19 -2.52
N ARG A 60 -5.74 -11.98 -1.50
CA ARG A 60 -6.17 -11.76 -0.10
C ARG A 60 -6.41 -10.28 0.18
N THR A 61 -5.71 -9.38 -0.51
CA THR A 61 -5.91 -7.92 -0.40
C THR A 61 -7.14 -7.41 -1.15
N GLY A 62 -7.85 -8.29 -1.84
CA GLY A 62 -9.02 -7.96 -2.65
C GLY A 62 -8.67 -7.19 -3.93
N GLU A 63 -9.72 -6.83 -4.65
CA GLU A 63 -9.64 -6.07 -5.90
C GLU A 63 -9.63 -4.56 -5.64
N ARG A 64 -9.33 -3.80 -6.68
CA ARG A 64 -9.46 -2.35 -6.67
C ARG A 64 -10.91 -1.95 -6.42
N HIS A 65 -11.09 -0.91 -5.61
CA HIS A 65 -12.41 -0.33 -5.39
C HIS A 65 -12.86 0.49 -6.62
N ASP A 66 -14.17 0.71 -6.74
CA ASP A 66 -14.72 1.60 -7.77
C ASP A 66 -14.05 2.99 -7.71
N GLY A 67 -13.51 3.44 -8.85
CA GLY A 67 -12.78 4.72 -8.97
C GLY A 67 -11.32 4.68 -8.50
N GLU A 68 -10.84 3.58 -7.92
CA GLU A 68 -9.44 3.43 -7.54
C GLU A 68 -8.52 3.44 -8.79
N ASP A 69 -8.97 2.85 -9.90
CA ASP A 69 -8.27 2.87 -11.18
C ASP A 69 -8.05 4.29 -11.71
N ASP A 70 -9.08 5.15 -11.68
CA ASP A 70 -9.00 6.54 -12.14
C ASP A 70 -7.94 7.33 -11.36
N MET A 71 -7.81 7.06 -10.06
CA MET A 71 -6.78 7.67 -9.23
C MET A 71 -5.39 7.10 -9.52
N LEU A 72 -5.28 5.78 -9.73
CA LEU A 72 -4.02 5.13 -10.07
C LEU A 72 -3.47 5.57 -11.43
N GLU A 73 -4.30 5.98 -12.37
CA GLU A 73 -3.86 6.61 -13.64
C GLU A 73 -3.10 7.93 -13.42
N CYS A 74 -3.31 8.57 -12.27
CA CYS A 74 -2.63 9.80 -11.87
C CYS A 74 -1.37 9.53 -11.01
N ALA A 75 -0.99 8.27 -10.81
CA ALA A 75 0.22 7.92 -10.07
C ALA A 75 1.49 8.39 -10.81
N ALA A 76 2.49 8.83 -10.04
CA ALA A 76 3.77 9.26 -10.61
C ALA A 76 4.58 8.08 -11.21
N SER A 77 4.37 6.89 -10.66
CA SER A 77 5.06 5.66 -11.08
C SER A 77 4.15 4.75 -11.93
N GLU A 78 4.76 3.80 -12.62
CA GLU A 78 4.09 2.87 -13.53
C GLU A 78 2.89 2.15 -12.88
N LEU A 79 1.76 2.11 -13.60
CA LEU A 79 0.62 1.30 -13.23
C LEU A 79 0.84 -0.18 -13.62
N ARG A 80 0.75 -1.08 -12.65
CA ARG A 80 0.89 -2.54 -12.81
C ARG A 80 -0.42 -3.25 -12.44
N PRO A 81 -0.62 -4.51 -12.82
CA PRO A 81 -1.80 -5.28 -12.41
C PRO A 81 -1.98 -5.35 -10.88
N THR A 82 -0.87 -5.47 -10.14
CA THR A 82 -0.87 -5.51 -8.66
C THR A 82 -0.85 -4.13 -8.00
N SER A 83 -0.91 -3.03 -8.77
CA SER A 83 -0.99 -1.71 -8.17
C SER A 83 -2.29 -1.57 -7.37
N ARG A 84 -2.18 -0.94 -6.20
CA ARG A 84 -3.29 -0.56 -5.34
C ARG A 84 -3.00 0.80 -4.70
N LEU A 85 -4.04 1.49 -4.28
CA LEU A 85 -3.90 2.55 -3.28
C LEU A 85 -3.87 1.89 -1.90
N SER A 86 -2.72 1.91 -1.24
CA SER A 86 -2.52 1.23 0.04
C SER A 86 -3.50 1.69 1.14
N CYS A 87 -4.07 2.90 1.03
CA CYS A 87 -5.11 3.35 1.96
C CYS A 87 -6.44 2.60 1.84
N GLN A 88 -6.67 1.90 0.72
CA GLN A 88 -7.87 1.10 0.46
C GLN A 88 -7.69 -0.38 0.83
N ILE A 89 -6.49 -0.78 1.22
CA ILE A 89 -6.21 -2.13 1.72
C ILE A 89 -6.35 -2.13 3.23
N LYS A 90 -7.48 -2.65 3.72
CA LYS A 90 -7.73 -2.82 5.16
C LYS A 90 -6.99 -4.05 5.68
N LEU A 91 -6.31 -3.90 6.81
CA LEU A 91 -5.62 -4.97 7.49
C LEU A 91 -6.59 -5.85 8.27
N THR A 92 -6.39 -7.15 8.10
CA THR A 92 -7.15 -8.24 8.72
C THR A 92 -6.16 -9.29 9.20
N ASP A 93 -6.57 -10.17 10.12
CA ASP A 93 -5.65 -11.17 10.69
C ASP A 93 -5.13 -12.17 9.65
N ASP A 94 -5.85 -12.35 8.54
CA ASP A 94 -5.40 -13.14 7.40
C ASP A 94 -4.37 -12.41 6.53
N LEU A 95 -3.98 -11.17 6.84
CA LEU A 95 -2.88 -10.49 6.16
C LEU A 95 -1.56 -10.56 6.95
N ASP A 96 -1.46 -11.45 7.95
CA ASP A 96 -0.24 -11.60 8.74
C ASP A 96 0.93 -12.11 7.89
N GLY A 97 1.92 -11.24 7.67
CA GLY A 97 3.05 -11.46 6.76
C GLY A 97 2.94 -10.75 5.41
N LEU A 98 1.93 -9.90 5.21
CA LEU A 98 1.71 -9.14 3.97
C LEU A 98 2.97 -8.42 3.50
N VAL A 99 3.28 -8.58 2.22
CA VAL A 99 4.40 -7.90 1.55
C VAL A 99 3.87 -6.85 0.57
N ILE A 100 4.38 -5.63 0.70
CA ILE A 100 4.04 -4.48 -0.12
C ILE A 100 5.33 -3.94 -0.74
N HIS A 101 5.35 -3.81 -2.07
CA HIS A 101 6.45 -3.17 -2.78
C HIS A 101 6.11 -1.71 -3.05
N LEU A 102 7.05 -0.81 -2.82
CA LEU A 102 6.89 0.62 -3.00
C LEU A 102 7.46 1.06 -4.34
N PRO A 103 6.79 1.98 -5.05
CA PRO A 103 7.31 2.57 -6.27
C PRO A 103 8.54 3.46 -6.00
N GLU A 104 9.26 3.83 -7.07
CA GLU A 104 10.42 4.74 -6.97
C GLU A 104 10.03 6.15 -6.51
N ALA A 105 8.83 6.62 -6.85
CA ALA A 105 8.32 7.93 -6.48
C ALA A 105 6.80 7.97 -6.37
N GLN A 106 6.30 8.85 -5.51
CA GLN A 106 4.86 9.15 -5.34
C GLN A 106 4.45 10.50 -5.96
N ILE A 107 5.43 11.38 -6.26
CA ILE A 107 5.28 12.74 -6.78
C ILE A 107 6.38 13.00 -7.81
#